data_AF-A0A9P0KEE0-F1
#
_entry.id   AF-A0A9P0KEE0-F1
#
_cell.length_a   1.000
_cell.length_b   1.000
_cell.length_c   1.000
_cell.angle_alpha   90.00
_cell.angle_beta   90.00
_cell.angle_gamma   90.00
#
_symmetry.space_group_name_H-M   'P 1'
#
loop_
_entity.id
_entity.type
_entity.pdbx_description
1 polymer ?
#
loop_
_entity_poly.entity_id
_entity_poly.type
_entity_poly.pdbx_seq_one_letter_code
_entity_poly.pdbx_strand_id
1 'polypeptide(L)'
;MLTLRFLATGDSYHSLQYLFRIPVTTISRIIPEVCEAIFTVLKTDYLQTTNVRNPSKTAKEVREQFKNYFVSKHGEVAWQYKYI
;
A
#
# COMPACT_ATOMS: atom_id res chain seq x y z
N MET A 1 -12.57 17.55 5.52
CA MET A 1 -11.73 16.39 5.93
C MET A 1 -12.57 15.11 6.03
N LEU A 2 -13.40 14.77 5.03
CA LEU A 2 -14.17 13.51 5.05
C LEU A 2 -13.28 12.35 4.56
N THR A 3 -12.84 12.41 3.30
CA THR A 3 -12.00 11.39 2.67
C THR A 3 -10.65 11.23 3.37
N LEU A 4 -10.01 12.33 3.79
CA LEU A 4 -8.73 12.25 4.52
C LEU A 4 -8.87 11.58 5.89
N ARG A 5 -9.98 11.82 6.59
CA ARG A 5 -10.26 11.14 7.86
C ARG A 5 -10.56 9.67 7.66
N PHE A 6 -11.32 9.34 6.61
CA PHE A 6 -11.55 7.95 6.20
C PHE A 6 -10.22 7.22 5.92
N LEU A 7 -9.31 7.83 5.15
CA LEU A 7 -8.01 7.25 4.85
C LEU A 7 -7.10 7.13 6.08
N ALA A 8 -7.12 8.11 6.98
CA ALA A 8 -6.27 8.12 8.17
C ALA A 8 -6.76 7.15 9.27
N THR A 9 -8.07 6.98 9.44
CA THR A 9 -8.66 6.20 10.53
C THR A 9 -9.18 4.83 10.08
N GLY A 10 -9.47 4.64 8.79
CA GLY A 10 -10.10 3.41 8.27
C GLY A 10 -11.53 3.21 8.77
N ASP A 11 -12.22 4.28 9.18
CA ASP A 11 -13.53 4.21 9.82
C ASP A 11 -14.64 3.79 8.83
N SER A 12 -15.72 3.21 9.34
CA SER A 12 -16.83 2.79 8.50
C SER A 12 -17.64 3.97 7.96
N TYR A 13 -18.32 3.78 6.82
CA TYR A 13 -19.19 4.83 6.26
C TYR A 13 -20.34 5.21 7.19
N HIS A 14 -20.82 4.29 8.02
CA HIS A 14 -21.86 4.58 9.02
C HIS A 14 -21.33 5.50 10.13
N SER A 15 -20.13 5.23 10.65
CA SER A 15 -19.49 6.10 11.63
C SER A 15 -19.29 7.52 11.08
N LEU A 16 -18.83 7.62 9.83
CA LEU A 16 -18.65 8.90 9.14
C LEU A 16 -19.98 9.62 8.91
N GLN A 17 -21.07 8.90 8.64
CA GLN A 17 -22.40 9.47 8.55
C GLN A 17 -22.80 10.18 9.85
N TYR A 18 -22.56 9.57 11.00
CA TYR A 18 -22.89 10.20 12.29
C TYR A 18 -22.01 11.42 12.57
N LEU A 19 -20.72 11.34 12.25
CA LEU A 19 -19.75 12.42 12.48
C LEU A 19 -20.01 13.66 11.60
N PHE A 20 -20.25 13.43 10.31
CA PHE A 20 -20.38 14.51 9.32
C PHE A 20 -21.83 14.86 8.97
N ARG A 21 -22.81 14.09 9.49
CA ARG A 21 -24.24 14.22 9.19
C ARG A 21 -24.55 14.13 7.69
N ILE A 22 -23.83 13.26 6.99
CA ILE A 22 -23.98 12.99 5.55
C ILE A 22 -24.49 11.56 5.39
N PRO A 23 -25.51 11.29 4.53
CA PRO A 23 -25.97 9.93 4.29
C PRO A 23 -24.87 9.03 3.72
N VAL A 24 -24.83 7.74 4.13
CA VAL A 24 -23.88 6.74 3.60
C VAL A 24 -23.88 6.67 2.07
N THR A 25 -25.04 6.83 1.42
CA THR A 25 -25.15 6.83 -0.05
C THR A 25 -24.33 7.93 -0.71
N THR A 26 -24.26 9.10 -0.07
CA THR A 26 -23.49 10.25 -0.55
C THR A 26 -22.01 10.06 -0.25
N ILE A 27 -21.68 9.55 0.94
CA ILE A 27 -20.29 9.23 1.33
C ILE A 27 -19.67 8.20 0.38
N SER A 28 -20.44 7.17 0.00
CA SER A 28 -20.03 6.12 -0.94
C SER A 28 -19.66 6.65 -2.33
N ARG A 29 -20.20 7.81 -2.72
CA ARG A 29 -19.87 8.48 -4.00
C ARG A 29 -18.67 9.42 -3.84
N ILE A 30 -18.67 10.24 -2.79
CA ILE A 30 -17.64 11.25 -2.57
C ILE A 30 -16.26 10.63 -2.29
N ILE A 31 -16.19 9.55 -1.50
CA ILE A 31 -14.90 8.96 -1.10
C ILE A 31 -14.12 8.47 -2.32
N PRO A 32 -14.68 7.62 -3.22
CA PRO A 32 -13.99 7.19 -4.44
C PRO A 32 -13.60 8.34 -5.36
N GLU A 33 -14.49 9.31 -5.59
CA GLU A 33 -14.21 10.47 -6.45
C GLU A 33 -13.00 11.28 -5.96
N VAL A 34 -12.93 11.56 -4.65
CA VAL A 34 -11.82 12.29 -4.06
C VAL A 34 -10.54 11.44 -4.02
N CYS A 35 -10.64 10.13 -3.76
CA CYS A 35 -9.50 9.22 -3.83
C CYS A 35 -8.90 9.17 -5.25
N GLU A 36 -9.73 9.15 -6.29
CA GLU A 36 -9.28 9.18 -7.68
C GLU A 36 -8.57 10.50 -8.03
N ALA A 37 -9.12 11.63 -7.58
CA ALA A 37 -8.48 12.94 -7.75
C ALA A 37 -7.12 13.02 -7.04
N ILE A 38 -7.05 12.56 -5.78
CA ILE A 38 -5.80 12.49 -5.01
C ILE A 38 -4.78 11.58 -5.72
N PHE A 39 -5.23 10.41 -6.17
CA PHE A 39 -4.38 9.46 -6.87
C PHE A 39 -3.83 10.04 -8.17
N THR A 40 -4.65 10.76 -8.94
CA THR A 40 -4.23 11.39 -10.20
C THR A 40 -3.12 12.42 -10.00
N VAL A 41 -3.25 13.26 -8.95
CA VAL A 41 -2.24 14.27 -8.62
C VAL A 41 -0.96 13.62 -8.08
N LEU A 42 -1.08 12.74 -7.10
CA LEU A 42 0.08 12.08 -6.48
C LEU A 42 0.80 11.12 -7.44
N LYS A 43 0.11 10.57 -8.44
CA LYS A 43 0.71 9.65 -9.40
C LYS A 43 1.75 10.32 -10.29
N THR A 44 1.52 11.57 -10.65
CA THR A 44 2.45 12.34 -11.50
C THR A 44 3.79 12.57 -10.79
N ASP A 45 3.75 12.88 -9.50
CA ASP A 45 4.92 13.34 -8.74
C ASP A 45 5.59 12.24 -7.91
N TYR A 46 4.82 11.30 -7.36
CA TYR A 46 5.32 10.33 -6.36
C TYR A 46 5.01 8.86 -6.70
N LEU A 47 3.91 8.58 -7.41
CA LEU A 47 3.55 7.20 -7.78
C LEU A 47 3.91 6.88 -9.24
N GLN A 48 5.05 7.42 -9.72
CA GLN A 48 5.77 6.86 -10.86
C GLN A 48 6.30 5.46 -10.49
N THR A 49 5.38 4.53 -10.21
CA THR A 49 5.67 3.12 -10.44
C THR A 49 5.92 3.04 -11.93
N THR A 50 7.19 2.87 -12.27
CA THR A 50 7.57 2.55 -13.63
C THR A 50 6.65 1.38 -13.99
N ASN A 51 5.83 1.55 -15.03
CA ASN A 51 4.88 0.53 -15.51
C ASN A 51 5.68 -0.58 -16.19
N VAL A 52 6.57 -1.17 -15.42
CA VAL A 52 7.54 -2.13 -15.82
C VAL A 52 7.29 -3.26 -14.86
N ARG A 53 6.51 -4.23 -15.32
CA ARG A 53 6.57 -5.63 -14.85
C ARG A 53 8.00 -6.20 -14.85
N ASN A 54 9.01 -5.43 -15.25
CA ASN A 54 10.42 -5.69 -15.12
C ASN A 54 10.94 -4.90 -13.91
N PRO A 55 11.25 -5.55 -12.78
CA PRO A 55 11.99 -4.91 -11.72
C PRO A 55 13.30 -4.36 -12.28
N SER A 56 13.74 -3.20 -11.80
CA SER A 56 15.03 -2.61 -12.20
C SER A 56 16.13 -3.67 -12.05
N LYS A 57 17.13 -3.65 -12.94
CA LYS A 57 18.26 -4.60 -12.85
C LYS A 57 18.85 -4.63 -11.43
N THR A 58 18.97 -3.44 -10.83
CA THR A 58 19.36 -3.24 -9.43
C THR A 58 18.49 -3.99 -8.43
N ALA A 59 17.16 -3.93 -8.56
CA ALA A 59 16.25 -4.66 -7.66
C ALA A 59 16.38 -6.18 -7.79
N LYS A 60 16.67 -6.68 -9.01
CA LYS A 60 16.95 -8.12 -9.22
C LYS A 60 18.27 -8.53 -8.59
N GLU A 61 19.31 -7.73 -8.76
CA GLU A 61 20.63 -7.98 -8.17
C GLU A 61 20.58 -8.01 -6.64
N VAL A 62 19.90 -7.03 -6.03
CA VAL A 62 19.67 -6.97 -4.58
C VAL A 62 18.92 -8.21 -4.10
N ARG A 63 17.88 -8.64 -4.82
CA ARG A 63 17.14 -9.85 -4.48
C ARG A 63 18.02 -11.10 -4.50
N GLU A 64 18.88 -11.25 -5.49
CA GLU A 64 19.77 -12.43 -5.57
C GLU A 64 20.88 -12.39 -4.53
N GLN A 65 21.41 -11.22 -4.19
CA GLN A 65 22.35 -11.08 -3.07
C GLN A 65 21.71 -11.55 -1.75
N PHE A 66 20.48 -11.10 -1.46
CA PHE A 66 19.77 -11.54 -0.26
C PHE A 66 19.48 -13.04 -0.28
N LYS A 67 19.03 -13.58 -1.42
CA LYS A 67 18.79 -15.02 -1.57
C LYS A 67 20.04 -15.84 -1.24
N ASN A 68 21.19 -15.48 -1.81
CA ASN A 68 22.44 -16.18 -1.56
C ASN A 68 22.91 -16.03 -0.11
N TYR A 69 22.70 -14.86 0.51
CA TYR A 69 23.04 -14.62 1.91
C TYR A 69 22.25 -15.54 2.86
N PHE A 70 20.92 -15.59 2.72
CA PHE A 70 20.04 -16.38 3.59
C PHE A 70 20.17 -17.91 3.43
N VAL A 71 20.81 -18.37 2.34
CA VAL A 71 21.15 -19.79 2.12
C VAL A 71 22.57 -20.12 2.60
N SER A 72 23.40 -19.10 2.83
CA SER A 72 24.75 -19.29 3.36
C SER A 72 24.72 -19.56 4.88
N LYS A 73 25.75 -20.26 5.37
CA LYS A 73 25.98 -20.52 6.81
C LYS A 73 26.00 -19.25 7.69
N HIS A 74 26.21 -18.07 7.09
CA HIS A 74 26.24 -16.79 7.82
C HIS A 74 24.86 -16.12 7.94
N GLY A 75 23.93 -16.42 7.01
CA GLY A 75 22.59 -15.83 6.98
C GLY A 75 21.48 -16.81 7.33
N GLU A 76 21.82 -18.06 7.66
CA GLU A 76 20.86 -19.06 8.10
C GLU A 76 20.25 -18.65 9.45
N VAL A 77 18.94 -18.85 9.57
CA VAL A 77 18.18 -18.50 10.77
C VAL A 77 17.60 -19.76 11.37
N ALA A 78 17.73 -19.93 12.69
CA ALA A 78 17.36 -21.16 13.40
C ALA A 78 15.91 -21.63 13.15
N TRP A 79 14.98 -20.73 12.81
CA TRP A 79 13.60 -21.09 12.51
C TRP A 79 13.40 -21.69 11.11
N GLN A 80 14.34 -21.53 10.18
CA GLN A 80 14.24 -22.05 8.80
C GLN A 80 14.14 -23.57 8.74
N TYR A 81 14.65 -24.27 9.76
CA TYR A 81 14.65 -25.73 9.85
C TYR A 81 13.66 -26.28 10.89
N LYS A 82 12.81 -25.41 11.47
CA LYS A 82 11.97 -25.76 12.64
C LYS A 82 10.84 -26.76 12.35
N TYR A 83 10.57 -27.05 11.08
CA TYR A 83 9.50 -27.96 10.63
C TYR A 83 9.96 -28.96 9.56
N ILE A 84 11.26 -29.25 9.48
CA ILE A 84 11.79 -30.34 8.65
C ILE A 84 11.83 -31.62 9.50
#